data_AF-A0A6N9IXS9-F1
#
_entry.id   AF-A0A6N9IXS9-F1
#
_cell.length_a   1.000
_cell.length_b   1.000
_cell.length_c   1.000
_cell.angle_alpha   90.00
_cell.angle_beta   90.00
_cell.angle_gamma   90.00
#
_symmetry.space_group_name_H-M   'P 1'
#
loop_
_entity.id
_entity.type
_entity.pdbx_description
1 polymer ?
#
loop_
_entity_poly.entity_id
_entity_poly.type
_entity_poly.pdbx_seq_one_letter_code
_entity_poly.pdbx_strand_id
1 'polypeptide(L)'
;MPLPSKNLPVILVVILVFALLVFPPLGALIGVLSPFPLVFIYLQRGRQVGIALVALVFAVLLVLVGSSQAMLFLAEYALMALVLGESIRIQLPGDRCIVGSALVSGIVSMILLATLLGDQDTSIREFFEKQVRAHFSQSIEAFNSMGEDKAEVEEMKKFAERAAEGFATAYPAFLLIGSLVGAAANYALIRIV
;
A
#
# COMPACT_ATOMS: atom_id res chain seq x y z
N MET A 1 -21.77 25.01 -10.19
CA MET A 1 -21.71 23.53 -10.18
C MET A 1 -22.21 23.05 -8.83
N PRO A 2 -23.24 22.18 -8.75
CA PRO A 2 -23.71 21.65 -7.49
C PRO A 2 -22.65 20.67 -6.93
N LEU A 3 -22.32 20.83 -5.65
CA LEU A 3 -21.36 19.97 -4.94
C LEU A 3 -21.85 18.50 -4.98
N PRO A 4 -20.97 17.52 -5.25
CA PRO A 4 -21.34 16.12 -5.16
C PRO A 4 -21.81 15.79 -3.74
N SER A 5 -22.78 14.88 -3.62
CA SER A 5 -23.43 14.51 -2.37
C SER A 5 -22.39 14.19 -1.27
N LYS A 6 -22.68 14.63 -0.05
CA LYS A 6 -21.76 14.57 1.12
C LYS A 6 -21.18 13.17 1.38
N ASN A 7 -21.82 12.12 0.87
CA ASN A 7 -21.47 10.72 1.10
C ASN A 7 -20.65 10.08 -0.02
N LEU A 8 -20.56 10.70 -1.21
CA LEU A 8 -19.86 10.17 -2.37
C LEU A 8 -18.40 9.74 -2.08
N PRO A 9 -17.56 10.54 -1.39
CA PRO A 9 -16.19 10.13 -1.14
C PRO A 9 -16.06 9.02 -0.10
N VAL A 10 -17.00 8.91 0.85
CA VAL A 10 -17.04 7.79 1.81
C VAL A 10 -17.40 6.50 1.09
N ILE A 11 -18.37 6.56 0.18
CA ILE A 11 -18.75 5.43 -0.66
C ILE A 11 -17.58 4.99 -1.54
N LEU A 12 -16.81 5.94 -2.07
CA LEU A 12 -15.61 5.67 -2.88
C LEU A 12 -14.51 4.97 -2.07
N VAL A 13 -14.24 5.42 -0.84
CA VAL A 13 -13.30 4.75 0.09
C VAL A 13 -13.75 3.32 0.36
N VAL A 14 -15.03 3.12 0.67
CA VAL A 14 -15.57 1.79 0.98
C VAL A 14 -15.49 0.86 -0.24
N ILE A 15 -15.84 1.34 -1.43
CA ILE A 15 -15.73 0.57 -2.68
C ILE A 15 -14.27 0.21 -2.97
N LEU A 16 -13.33 1.13 -2.77
CA LEU A 16 -11.90 0.88 -2.97
C LEU A 16 -11.34 -0.17 -2.00
N VAL A 17 -11.68 -0.05 -0.72
CA VAL A 17 -11.31 -1.03 0.32
C VAL A 17 -11.94 -2.40 0.03
N PHE A 18 -13.18 -2.43 -0.45
CA PHE A 18 -13.86 -3.67 -0.81
C PHE A 18 -13.27 -4.31 -2.09
N ALA A 19 -12.91 -3.51 -3.09
CA ALA A 19 -12.24 -3.98 -4.30
C ALA A 19 -10.85 -4.58 -3.99
N LEU A 20 -10.12 -3.97 -3.05
CA LEU A 20 -8.84 -4.49 -2.52
C LEU A 20 -8.98 -5.86 -1.86
N LEU A 21 -10.10 -6.12 -1.17
CA LEU A 21 -10.36 -7.39 -0.50
C LEU A 21 -10.76 -8.53 -1.47
N VAL A 22 -11.32 -8.20 -2.65
CA VAL A 22 -11.94 -9.19 -3.54
C VAL A 22 -11.06 -9.56 -4.76
N PHE A 23 -10.16 -8.68 -5.22
CA PHE A 23 -9.33 -8.94 -6.42
C PHE A 23 -7.82 -8.69 -6.21
N PRO A 24 -7.04 -9.72 -5.81
CA PRO A 24 -5.59 -9.63 -5.57
C PRO A 24 -4.74 -9.12 -6.76
N PRO A 25 -5.00 -9.48 -8.04
CA PRO A 25 -4.19 -9.00 -9.17
C PRO A 25 -4.37 -7.51 -9.48
N LEU A 26 -5.53 -6.93 -9.12
CA LEU A 26 -5.77 -5.49 -9.23
C LEU A 26 -5.15 -4.72 -8.06
N GLY A 27 -4.70 -5.40 -7.01
CA GLY A 27 -4.16 -4.81 -5.78
C GLY A 27 -2.95 -3.91 -5.99
N ALA A 28 -2.11 -4.15 -7.01
CA ALA A 28 -0.96 -3.30 -7.30
C ALA A 28 -1.36 -1.95 -7.94
N LEU A 29 -2.21 -1.98 -8.98
CA LEU A 29 -2.69 -0.75 -9.66
C LEU A 29 -3.67 0.04 -8.77
N ILE A 30 -4.54 -0.66 -8.04
CA ILE A 30 -5.43 -0.04 -7.06
C ILE A 30 -4.65 0.46 -5.84
N GLY A 31 -3.61 -0.27 -5.42
CA GLY A 31 -2.74 0.08 -4.29
C GLY A 31 -2.07 1.44 -4.50
N VAL A 32 -1.54 1.70 -5.70
CA VAL A 32 -0.92 3.00 -6.04
C VAL A 32 -1.91 4.17 -5.87
N LEU A 33 -3.20 3.97 -6.14
CA LEU A 33 -4.24 5.00 -5.99
C LEU A 33 -4.96 4.96 -4.64
N SER A 34 -4.63 4.02 -3.77
CA SER A 34 -5.29 3.87 -2.46
C SER A 34 -5.10 5.07 -1.50
N PRO A 35 -4.02 5.89 -1.58
CA PRO A 35 -3.95 7.11 -0.79
C PRO A 35 -4.97 8.18 -1.21
N PHE A 36 -5.40 8.21 -2.47
CA PHE A 36 -6.21 9.29 -3.04
C PHE A 36 -7.49 9.58 -2.25
N PRO A 37 -8.35 8.60 -1.91
CA PRO A 37 -9.57 8.87 -1.15
C PRO A 37 -9.30 9.45 0.23
N LEU A 38 -8.21 9.02 0.88
CA LEU A 38 -7.80 9.53 2.19
C LEU A 38 -7.32 10.98 2.07
N VAL A 39 -6.48 11.29 1.07
CA VAL A 39 -6.03 12.66 0.81
C VAL A 39 -7.20 13.57 0.46
N PHE A 40 -8.12 13.08 -0.38
CA PHE A 40 -9.30 13.83 -0.80
C PHE A 40 -10.17 14.22 0.39
N ILE A 41 -10.50 13.27 1.27
CA ILE A 41 -11.26 13.57 2.50
C ILE A 41 -10.47 14.50 3.43
N TYR A 42 -9.16 14.29 3.57
CA TYR A 42 -8.29 15.13 4.39
C TYR A 42 -8.35 16.60 3.94
N LEU A 43 -8.29 16.85 2.63
CA LEU A 43 -8.36 18.19 2.06
C LEU A 43 -9.80 18.76 2.11
N GLN A 44 -10.82 17.95 1.84
CA GLN A 44 -12.21 18.41 1.77
C GLN A 44 -12.82 18.69 3.15
N ARG A 45 -12.53 17.85 4.14
CA ARG A 45 -13.14 17.92 5.49
C ARG A 45 -12.16 18.35 6.58
N GLY A 46 -10.92 18.64 6.19
CA GLY A 46 -9.87 19.13 7.07
C GLY A 46 -9.12 18.03 7.82
N ARG A 47 -8.02 18.44 8.45
CA ARG A 47 -7.02 17.56 9.09
C ARG A 47 -7.62 16.59 10.09
N GLN A 48 -8.50 17.05 10.98
CA GLN A 48 -9.05 16.21 12.05
C GLN A 48 -9.86 15.04 11.48
N VAL A 49 -10.68 15.31 10.46
CA VAL A 49 -11.51 14.27 9.83
C VAL A 49 -10.66 13.30 9.02
N GLY A 50 -9.64 13.79 8.31
CA GLY A 50 -8.71 12.93 7.58
C GLY A 50 -7.92 11.98 8.49
N ILE A 51 -7.38 12.49 9.60
CA ILE A 51 -6.67 11.66 10.60
C ILE A 51 -7.63 10.65 11.24
N ALA A 52 -8.85 11.06 11.59
CA ALA A 52 -9.84 10.15 12.15
C ALA A 52 -10.21 9.02 11.18
N LEU A 53 -10.31 9.31 9.88
CA LEU A 53 -10.57 8.31 8.84
C LEU A 53 -9.40 7.32 8.73
N VAL A 54 -8.16 7.80 8.72
CA VAL A 54 -6.96 6.94 8.72
C VAL A 54 -6.95 6.03 9.93
N ALA A 55 -7.20 6.56 11.13
CA ALA A 55 -7.26 5.79 12.37
C ALA A 55 -8.39 4.74 12.34
N LEU A 56 -9.54 5.08 11.77
CA LEU A 56 -10.66 4.16 11.59
C LEU A 56 -10.29 3.00 10.66
N VAL A 57 -9.72 3.28 9.49
CA VAL A 57 -9.29 2.25 8.53
C VAL A 57 -8.24 1.34 9.17
N PHE A 58 -7.27 1.92 9.88
CA PHE A 58 -6.26 1.16 10.61
C PHE A 58 -6.89 0.22 11.66
N ALA A 59 -7.82 0.73 12.48
CA ALA A 59 -8.50 -0.07 13.50
C ALA A 59 -9.33 -1.22 12.88
N VAL A 60 -10.01 -0.96 11.77
CA VAL A 60 -10.76 -1.98 11.03
C VAL A 60 -9.83 -3.07 10.50
N LEU A 61 -8.71 -2.70 9.88
CA LEU A 61 -7.72 -3.67 9.39
C LEU A 61 -7.10 -4.48 10.54
N LEU A 62 -6.82 -3.83 11.66
CA LEU A 62 -6.24 -4.48 12.84
C LEU A 62 -7.16 -5.58 13.39
N VAL A 63 -8.47 -5.34 13.42
CA VAL A 63 -9.47 -6.28 13.95
C VAL A 63 -9.82 -7.37 12.94
N LEU A 64 -9.97 -7.03 11.66
CA LEU A 64 -10.52 -7.95 10.65
C LEU A 64 -9.45 -8.77 9.91
N VAL A 65 -8.26 -8.20 9.72
CA VAL A 65 -7.21 -8.79 8.87
C VAL A 65 -6.00 -9.19 9.71
N GLY A 66 -5.63 -8.34 10.68
CA GLY A 66 -4.54 -8.58 11.61
C GLY A 66 -3.50 -7.46 11.64
N SER A 67 -2.57 -7.57 12.58
CA SER A 67 -1.57 -6.53 12.86
C SER A 67 -0.61 -6.27 11.71
N SER A 68 -0.11 -7.30 11.03
CA SER A 68 0.85 -7.14 9.94
C SER A 68 0.27 -6.30 8.80
N GLN A 69 -0.98 -6.54 8.40
CA GLN A 69 -1.64 -5.86 7.27
C GLN A 69 -2.06 -4.45 7.65
N ALA A 70 -2.51 -4.23 8.89
CA ALA A 70 -2.79 -2.89 9.40
C ALA A 70 -1.51 -2.02 9.41
N MET A 71 -0.37 -2.60 9.78
CA MET A 71 0.92 -1.90 9.79
C MET A 71 1.45 -1.64 8.39
N LEU A 72 1.28 -2.58 7.44
CA LEU A 72 1.58 -2.33 6.03
C LEU A 72 0.72 -1.20 5.46
N PHE A 73 -0.58 -1.16 5.79
CA PHE A 73 -1.43 -0.03 5.41
C PHE A 73 -0.92 1.30 5.97
N LEU A 74 -0.50 1.30 7.24
CA LEU A 74 0.03 2.49 7.89
C LEU A 74 1.31 2.98 7.18
N ALA A 75 2.23 2.05 6.91
CA ALA A 75 3.51 2.31 6.27
C ALA A 75 3.33 2.74 4.80
N GLU A 76 2.55 2.05 3.99
CA GLU A 76 2.54 2.29 2.55
C GLU A 76 1.53 3.38 2.13
N TYR A 77 0.38 3.47 2.82
CA TYR A 77 -0.75 4.24 2.30
C TYR A 77 -1.17 5.40 3.19
N ALA A 78 -1.35 5.14 4.49
CA ALA A 78 -1.81 6.16 5.42
C ALA A 78 -0.79 7.30 5.55
N LEU A 79 0.49 6.96 5.69
CA LEU A 79 1.54 7.95 5.84
C LEU A 79 1.69 8.82 4.59
N MET A 80 1.66 8.20 3.39
CA MET A 80 1.63 8.93 2.13
C MET A 80 0.44 9.89 2.07
N ALA A 81 -0.75 9.43 2.44
CA ALA A 81 -1.96 10.24 2.41
C ALA A 81 -1.88 11.46 3.35
N LEU A 82 -1.36 11.27 4.56
CA LEU A 82 -1.22 12.35 5.54
C LEU A 82 -0.15 13.38 5.11
N VAL A 83 1.01 12.92 4.66
CA VAL A 83 2.11 13.80 4.26
C VAL A 83 1.75 14.58 2.99
N LEU A 84 1.15 13.91 2.00
CA LEU A 84 0.71 14.54 0.77
C LEU A 84 -0.44 15.51 1.03
N GLY A 85 -1.42 15.12 1.85
CA GLY A 85 -2.53 15.97 2.25
C GLY A 85 -2.07 17.23 2.99
N GLU A 86 -1.11 17.11 3.91
CA GLU A 86 -0.58 18.28 4.62
C GLU A 86 0.28 19.16 3.69
N SER A 87 1.10 18.56 2.81
CA SER A 87 1.93 19.29 1.84
C SER A 87 1.09 20.14 0.88
N ILE A 88 -0.02 19.58 0.38
CA ILE A 88 -0.98 20.31 -0.46
C ILE A 88 -1.68 21.40 0.36
N ARG A 89 -2.10 21.10 1.59
CA ARG A 89 -2.81 22.04 2.47
C ARG A 89 -1.95 23.27 2.81
N ILE A 90 -0.65 23.09 3.05
CA ILE A 90 0.28 24.21 3.30
C ILE A 90 0.77 24.89 2.00
N GLN A 91 0.19 24.53 0.85
CA GLN A 91 0.43 25.15 -0.45
C GLN A 91 1.89 25.04 -0.93
N LEU A 92 2.54 23.89 -0.70
CA LEU A 92 3.85 23.65 -1.29
C LEU A 92 3.75 23.60 -2.83
N PRO A 93 4.81 24.02 -3.56
CA PRO A 93 4.97 23.75 -4.98
C PRO A 93 4.76 22.26 -5.30
N GLY A 94 4.19 21.95 -6.47
CA GLY A 94 3.78 20.58 -6.82
C GLY A 94 4.94 19.58 -6.87
N ASP A 95 6.08 20.00 -7.38
CA ASP A 95 7.35 19.25 -7.35
C ASP A 95 7.76 18.90 -5.91
N ARG A 96 7.67 19.88 -4.99
CA ARG A 96 7.98 19.68 -3.57
C ARG A 96 6.95 18.82 -2.85
N CYS A 97 5.67 18.89 -3.23
CA CYS A 97 4.63 18.00 -2.71
C CYS A 97 4.96 16.55 -3.07
N ILE A 98 5.26 16.28 -4.34
CA ILE A 98 5.49 14.92 -4.83
C ILE A 98 6.79 14.35 -4.22
N VAL A 99 7.91 15.05 -4.41
CA VAL A 99 9.22 14.56 -3.94
C VAL A 99 9.29 14.53 -2.42
N GLY A 100 8.79 15.57 -1.76
CA GLY A 100 8.74 15.66 -0.30
C GLY A 100 7.88 14.56 0.31
N SER A 101 6.69 14.32 -0.24
CA SER A 101 5.80 13.27 0.26
C SER A 101 6.37 11.89 0.00
N ALA A 102 6.95 11.64 -1.17
CA ALA A 102 7.59 10.36 -1.48
C ALA A 102 8.77 10.04 -0.56
N LEU A 103 9.65 11.03 -0.31
CA LEU A 103 10.82 10.86 0.56
C LEU A 103 10.42 10.71 2.02
N VAL A 104 9.59 11.61 2.54
CA VAL A 104 9.17 11.57 3.96
C VAL A 104 8.38 10.30 4.22
N SER A 105 7.44 9.95 3.35
CA SER A 105 6.70 8.70 3.52
C SER A 105 7.63 7.50 3.42
N GLY A 106 8.41 7.37 2.34
CA GLY A 106 9.31 6.24 2.14
C GLY A 106 10.29 6.02 3.31
N ILE A 107 10.92 7.09 3.80
CA ILE A 107 11.89 7.00 4.91
C ILE A 107 11.20 6.59 6.21
N VAL A 108 10.10 7.26 6.57
CA VAL A 108 9.39 6.95 7.82
C VAL A 108 8.79 5.55 7.77
N SER A 109 8.31 5.09 6.61
CA SER A 109 7.82 3.73 6.41
C SER A 109 8.93 2.69 6.56
N MET A 110 10.13 2.95 6.04
CA MET A 110 11.29 2.09 6.28
C MET A 110 11.64 2.00 7.76
N ILE A 111 11.64 3.13 8.49
CA ILE A 111 11.88 3.16 9.94
C ILE A 111 10.80 2.38 10.68
N LEU A 112 9.53 2.63 10.35
CA LEU A 112 8.40 2.00 11.01
C LEU A 112 8.45 0.47 10.81
N LEU A 113 8.67 0.01 9.58
CA LEU A 113 8.84 -1.42 9.29
C LEU A 113 10.07 -2.01 10.00
N ALA A 114 11.18 -1.28 10.08
CA ALA A 114 12.39 -1.74 10.77
C ALA A 114 12.16 -1.90 12.27
N THR A 115 11.50 -0.94 12.91
CA THR A 115 11.16 -1.02 14.34
C THR A 115 10.15 -2.11 14.64
N LEU A 116 9.19 -2.33 13.74
CA LEU A 116 8.07 -3.23 13.99
C LEU A 116 8.41 -4.70 13.74
N LEU A 117 9.28 -4.96 12.76
CA LEU A 117 9.76 -6.30 12.42
C LEU A 117 11.04 -6.67 13.17
N GLY A 118 11.86 -5.67 13.54
CA GLY A 118 13.10 -5.88 14.29
C GLY A 118 12.91 -6.53 15.66
N ASP A 119 11.76 -6.36 16.30
CA ASP A 119 11.42 -7.01 17.57
C ASP A 119 10.97 -8.48 17.42
N GLN A 120 10.70 -8.97 16.20
CA GLN A 120 10.16 -10.31 15.94
C GLN A 120 11.18 -11.35 15.45
N ASP A 121 12.49 -11.16 15.71
CA ASP A 121 13.58 -11.99 15.14
C ASP A 121 13.51 -12.13 13.60
N THR A 122 12.71 -11.29 12.93
CA THR A 122 12.40 -11.39 11.50
C THR A 122 12.81 -10.07 10.84
N SER A 123 13.83 -10.11 10.00
CA SER A 123 14.23 -8.95 9.22
C SER A 123 13.14 -8.52 8.22
N ILE A 124 13.11 -7.24 7.81
CA ILE A 124 12.22 -6.75 6.73
C ILE A 124 12.34 -7.64 5.48
N ARG A 125 13.57 -8.07 5.17
CA ARG A 125 13.87 -8.97 4.06
C ARG A 125 13.12 -10.30 4.22
N GLU A 126 13.25 -10.96 5.36
CA GLU A 126 12.58 -12.24 5.63
C GLU A 126 11.06 -12.13 5.63
N PHE A 127 10.51 -11.03 6.14
CA PHE A 127 9.07 -10.79 6.08
C PHE A 127 8.57 -10.72 4.62
N PHE A 128 9.27 -9.97 3.76
CA PHE A 128 8.93 -9.89 2.35
C PHE A 128 9.18 -11.19 1.59
N GLU A 129 10.30 -11.88 1.84
CA GLU A 129 10.55 -13.21 1.28
C GLU A 129 9.43 -14.17 1.65
N LYS A 130 8.97 -14.16 2.91
CA LYS A 130 7.87 -15.00 3.37
C LYS A 130 6.55 -14.66 2.69
N GLN A 131 6.22 -13.37 2.52
CA GLN A 131 5.00 -12.98 1.80
C GLN A 131 5.04 -13.39 0.33
N VAL A 132 6.14 -13.12 -0.37
CA VAL A 132 6.31 -13.50 -1.77
C VAL A 132 6.24 -15.02 -1.93
N ARG A 133 6.93 -15.77 -1.06
CA ARG A 133 6.87 -17.24 -1.01
C ARG A 133 5.45 -17.74 -0.74
N ALA A 134 4.71 -17.14 0.20
CA ALA A 134 3.34 -17.54 0.50
C ALA A 134 2.41 -17.38 -0.73
N HIS A 135 2.55 -16.28 -1.47
CA HIS A 135 1.78 -16.05 -2.70
C HIS A 135 2.15 -17.02 -3.83
N PHE A 136 3.44 -17.32 -4.00
CA PHE A 136 3.87 -18.33 -4.96
C PHE A 136 3.41 -19.73 -4.56
N SER A 137 3.50 -20.10 -3.28
CA SER A 137 3.05 -21.40 -2.77
C SER A 137 1.56 -21.61 -3.00
N GLN A 138 0.71 -20.61 -2.73
CA GLN A 138 -0.72 -20.70 -3.05
C GLN A 138 -0.97 -20.95 -4.54
N SER A 139 -0.21 -20.27 -5.41
CA SER A 139 -0.31 -20.46 -6.86
C SER A 139 0.14 -21.86 -7.28
N ILE A 140 1.28 -22.33 -6.74
CA ILE A 140 1.84 -23.66 -7.01
C ILE A 140 0.92 -24.77 -6.49
N GLU A 141 0.26 -24.58 -5.36
CA GLU A 141 -0.68 -25.54 -4.79
C GLU A 141 -1.95 -25.64 -5.64
N ALA A 142 -2.45 -24.51 -6.16
CA ALA A 142 -3.53 -24.49 -7.14
C ALA A 142 -3.14 -25.23 -8.44
N PHE A 143 -1.96 -24.97 -9.00
CA PHE A 143 -1.45 -25.68 -10.20
C PHE A 143 -1.27 -27.19 -9.96
N ASN A 144 -0.72 -27.58 -8.80
CA ASN A 144 -0.61 -29.00 -8.42
C ASN A 144 -1.98 -29.69 -8.34
N SER A 145 -2.99 -29.00 -7.80
CA SER A 145 -4.35 -29.54 -7.69
C SER A 145 -5.03 -29.79 -9.03
N MET A 146 -4.55 -29.15 -10.10
CA MET A 146 -5.04 -29.35 -11.48
C MET A 146 -4.39 -30.54 -12.20
N GLY A 147 -3.45 -31.24 -11.54
CA GLY A 147 -2.84 -32.47 -12.07
C GLY A 147 -1.70 -32.24 -13.07
N GLU A 148 -1.04 -31.08 -13.03
CA GLU A 148 0.07 -30.75 -13.91
C GLU A 148 1.35 -31.55 -13.62
N ASP A 149 2.29 -31.52 -14.57
CA ASP A 149 3.52 -32.31 -14.52
C ASP A 149 4.40 -31.91 -13.31
N LYS A 150 4.88 -32.91 -12.58
CA LYS A 150 5.71 -32.73 -11.38
C LYS A 150 7.03 -32.03 -11.70
N ALA A 151 7.54 -32.18 -12.92
CA ALA A 151 8.76 -31.50 -13.37
C ALA A 151 8.54 -29.97 -13.51
N GLU A 152 7.43 -29.55 -14.11
CA GLU A 152 7.08 -28.13 -14.28
C GLU A 152 6.80 -27.45 -12.94
N VAL A 153 6.11 -28.15 -12.03
CA VAL A 153 5.87 -27.67 -10.66
C VAL A 153 7.17 -27.42 -9.90
N GLU A 154 8.16 -28.32 -10.05
CA GLU A 154 9.43 -28.19 -9.35
C GLU A 154 10.31 -27.08 -9.93
N GLU A 155 10.25 -26.85 -11.24
CA GLU A 155 10.87 -25.68 -11.88
C GLU A 155 10.21 -24.38 -11.40
N MET A 156 8.88 -24.35 -11.30
CA MET A 156 8.13 -23.20 -10.81
C MET A 156 8.46 -22.86 -9.34
N LYS A 157 8.68 -23.86 -8.49
CA LYS A 157 9.20 -23.65 -7.12
C LYS A 157 10.57 -23.00 -7.13
N LYS A 158 11.52 -23.53 -7.92
CA LYS A 158 12.88 -22.96 -8.01
C LYS A 158 12.86 -21.52 -8.53
N PHE A 159 11.98 -21.21 -9.47
CA PHE A 159 11.77 -19.85 -9.93
C PHE A 159 11.21 -18.97 -8.80
N ALA A 160 10.20 -19.43 -8.08
CA ALA A 160 9.60 -18.70 -6.96
C ALA A 160 10.62 -18.39 -5.85
N GLU A 161 11.52 -19.33 -5.53
CA GLU A 161 12.58 -19.09 -4.53
C GLU A 161 13.55 -18.01 -4.97
N ARG A 162 14.04 -18.08 -6.22
CA ARG A 162 14.95 -17.07 -6.79
C ARG A 162 14.28 -15.71 -6.91
N ALA A 163 13.01 -15.69 -7.32
CA ALA A 163 12.22 -14.48 -7.41
C ALA A 163 12.05 -13.85 -6.02
N ALA A 164 11.67 -14.63 -5.00
CA ALA A 164 11.48 -14.12 -3.64
C ALA A 164 12.75 -13.45 -3.09
N GLU A 165 13.91 -14.09 -3.27
CA GLU A 165 15.20 -13.54 -2.82
C GLU A 165 15.58 -12.25 -3.58
N GLY A 166 15.40 -12.25 -4.90
CA GLY A 166 15.66 -11.09 -5.75
C GLY A 166 14.75 -9.90 -5.41
N PHE A 167 13.44 -10.15 -5.22
CA PHE A 167 12.47 -9.13 -4.83
C PHE A 167 12.77 -8.55 -3.44
N ALA A 168 13.12 -9.38 -2.47
CA ALA A 168 13.40 -8.92 -1.13
C ALA A 168 14.68 -8.08 -1.05
N THR A 169 15.69 -8.39 -1.87
CA THR A 169 16.92 -7.59 -1.97
C THR A 169 16.66 -6.22 -2.60
N ALA A 170 15.81 -6.17 -3.63
CA ALA A 170 15.43 -4.93 -4.31
C ALA A 170 14.33 -4.13 -3.60
N TYR A 171 13.80 -4.64 -2.48
CA TYR A 171 12.64 -4.07 -1.79
C TYR A 171 12.78 -2.57 -1.44
N PRO A 172 13.91 -2.09 -0.86
CA PRO A 172 14.06 -0.66 -0.57
C PRO A 172 13.95 0.23 -1.81
N ALA A 173 14.47 -0.24 -2.95
CA ALA A 173 14.38 0.49 -4.21
C ALA A 173 12.93 0.51 -4.73
N PHE A 174 12.22 -0.63 -4.66
CA PHE A 174 10.81 -0.70 -5.02
C PHE A 174 9.94 0.19 -4.15
N LEU A 175 10.21 0.27 -2.84
CA LEU A 175 9.49 1.14 -1.92
C LEU A 175 9.67 2.61 -2.31
N LEU A 176 10.90 3.06 -2.55
CA LEU A 176 11.17 4.46 -2.94
C LEU A 176 10.56 4.83 -4.30
N ILE A 177 10.72 3.95 -5.29
CA ILE A 177 10.14 4.17 -6.63
C ILE A 177 8.61 4.14 -6.55
N GLY A 178 8.04 3.17 -5.82
CA GLY A 178 6.61 3.04 -5.58
C GLY A 178 6.03 4.26 -4.88
N SER A 179 6.70 4.77 -3.85
CA SER A 179 6.32 6.00 -3.16
C SER A 179 6.35 7.22 -4.09
N LEU A 180 7.35 7.32 -4.97
CA LEU A 180 7.42 8.43 -5.93
C LEU A 180 6.29 8.37 -6.96
N VAL A 181 6.07 7.20 -7.56
CA VAL A 181 4.98 6.97 -8.52
C VAL A 181 3.62 7.20 -7.86
N GLY A 182 3.44 6.67 -6.65
CA GLY A 182 2.25 6.87 -5.82
C GLY A 182 2.00 8.35 -5.54
N ALA A 183 2.99 9.08 -5.03
CA ALA A 183 2.87 10.51 -4.75
C ALA A 183 2.50 11.30 -6.01
N ALA A 184 3.13 11.02 -7.15
CA ALA A 184 2.86 11.69 -8.42
C ALA A 184 1.44 11.41 -8.92
N ALA A 185 1.01 10.14 -8.93
CA ALA A 185 -0.31 9.73 -9.40
C ALA A 185 -1.43 10.31 -8.52
N ASN A 186 -1.30 10.21 -7.20
CA ASN A 186 -2.29 10.74 -6.26
C ASN A 186 -2.36 12.26 -6.33
N TYR A 187 -1.21 12.96 -6.41
CA TYR A 187 -1.17 14.41 -6.59
C TYR A 187 -1.87 14.84 -7.89
N ALA A 188 -1.55 14.18 -9.01
CA ALA A 188 -2.18 14.48 -10.30
C ALA A 188 -3.70 14.28 -10.24
N LEU A 189 -4.16 13.18 -9.64
CA LEU A 189 -5.59 12.88 -9.52
C LEU A 189 -6.33 13.92 -8.66
N ILE A 190 -5.74 14.37 -7.55
CA ILE A 190 -6.30 15.46 -6.72
C ILE A 190 -6.43 16.78 -7.48
N ARG A 191 -5.55 17.04 -8.46
CA ARG A 191 -5.58 18.29 -9.24
C ARG A 191 -6.62 18.29 -10.36
N ILE A 192 -7.12 17.11 -10.73
CA ILE A 192 -8.11 16.94 -11.81
C ILE A 192 -9.54 16.97 -11.26
N VAL A 193 -9.75 16.56 -10.00
CA VAL A 193 -11.06 16.47 -9.32
C VAL A 193 -11.38 17.75 -8.55
#